data_AF-A0AAN8G788-F1
#
_entry.id   AF-A0AAN8G788-F1
#
_cell.length_a   1.000
_cell.length_b   1.000
_cell.length_c   1.000
_cell.angle_alpha   90.00
_cell.angle_beta   90.00
_cell.angle_gamma   90.00
#
_symmetry.space_group_name_H-M   'P 1'
#
loop_
_entity.id
_entity.type
_entity.pdbx_description
1 polymer ?
#
loop_
_entity_poly.entity_id
_entity_poly.type
_entity_poly.pdbx_seq_one_letter_code
_entity_poly.pdbx_strand_id
1 'polypeptide(L)'
;MLLILGMVENNAPLTAAERRERRLKRILGDGENRIKKILSGPDGGEQRLPPMMEGGDYKSFLSNGGEADDASESTASTSTWSSNPPSATGQCQLFSKIRQMDIPLSFAYGVLIRLFMLRWNTLNVFLPWFLLFFGARFRLFVQDGAHFVKDVRTALHLKDLTAVQGLMKRSRTFLFYFEQKDSVLTFLHDFTSRLVIMVAAFLVTHFILVFMYGT
;
A
#
# COMPACT_ATOMS: atom_id res chain seq x y z
N MET A 1 -32.29 -47.34 39.18
CA MET A 1 -31.01 -46.61 39.41
C MET A 1 -30.04 -46.97 38.28
N LEU A 2 -30.30 -46.46 37.08
CA LEU A 2 -29.51 -46.67 35.86
C LEU A 2 -30.16 -45.77 34.81
N LEU A 3 -29.57 -44.60 34.53
CA LEU A 3 -29.76 -43.73 33.34
C LEU A 3 -29.19 -42.31 33.60
N ILE A 4 -27.92 -42.20 33.99
CA ILE A 4 -27.18 -40.91 33.91
C ILE A 4 -25.73 -41.24 33.54
N LEU A 5 -25.46 -41.64 32.29
CA LEU A 5 -24.10 -41.95 31.83
C LEU A 5 -23.94 -41.73 30.31
N GLY A 6 -24.60 -40.70 29.76
CA GLY A 6 -24.63 -40.47 28.31
C GLY A 6 -24.41 -39.03 27.84
N MET A 7 -23.92 -38.10 28.67
CA MET A 7 -23.77 -36.69 28.26
C MET A 7 -22.42 -36.04 28.67
N VAL A 8 -21.33 -36.81 28.73
CA VAL A 8 -19.99 -36.26 29.04
C VAL A 8 -18.93 -36.80 28.07
N GLU A 9 -19.22 -36.77 26.78
CA GLU A 9 -18.17 -36.88 25.75
C GLU A 9 -18.40 -35.75 24.75
N ASN A 10 -17.49 -34.76 24.75
CA ASN A 10 -17.15 -33.81 23.66
C ASN A 10 -16.59 -32.46 24.18
N ASN A 11 -15.80 -32.47 25.28
CA ASN A 11 -14.99 -31.31 25.70
C ASN A 11 -13.53 -31.43 25.25
N ALA A 12 -13.26 -32.07 24.10
CA ALA A 12 -11.94 -32.01 23.50
C ALA A 12 -11.71 -30.58 22.94
N PRO A 13 -10.57 -29.92 23.26
CA PRO A 13 -10.29 -28.59 22.73
C PRO A 13 -10.18 -28.65 21.20
N LEU A 14 -11.18 -28.09 20.53
CA LEU A 14 -11.26 -28.02 19.07
C LEU A 14 -9.95 -27.48 18.49
N THR A 15 -9.39 -28.23 17.54
CA THR A 15 -8.17 -27.83 16.83
C THR A 15 -8.39 -26.50 16.08
N ALA A 16 -7.31 -25.76 15.83
CA ALA A 16 -7.39 -24.48 15.12
C ALA A 16 -7.99 -24.63 13.71
N ALA A 17 -7.73 -25.76 13.05
CA ALA A 17 -8.30 -26.11 11.75
C ALA A 17 -9.82 -26.32 11.82
N GLU A 18 -10.29 -27.09 12.80
CA GLU A 18 -11.73 -27.34 12.99
C GLU A 18 -12.49 -26.05 13.37
N ARG A 19 -11.86 -25.16 14.17
CA ARG A 19 -12.41 -23.83 14.44
C ARG A 19 -12.53 -22.97 13.17
N ARG A 20 -11.55 -23.04 12.26
CA ARG A 20 -11.60 -22.34 10.98
C ARG A 20 -12.72 -22.87 10.09
N GLU A 21 -12.88 -24.19 10.02
CA GLU A 21 -13.95 -24.82 9.23
C GLU A 21 -15.34 -24.51 9.77
N ARG A 22 -15.54 -24.54 11.10
CA ARG A 22 -16.81 -24.14 11.73
C ARG A 22 -17.11 -22.65 11.54
N ARG A 23 -16.10 -21.79 11.50
CA ARG A 23 -16.27 -20.37 11.14
C ARG A 23 -16.67 -20.23 9.68
N LEU A 24 -16.02 -20.97 8.77
CA LEU A 24 -16.33 -20.96 7.34
C LEU A 24 -17.77 -21.41 7.08
N LYS A 25 -18.21 -22.53 7.68
CA LYS A 25 -19.58 -23.05 7.56
C LYS A 25 -20.63 -22.05 8.05
N ARG A 26 -20.37 -21.32 9.14
CA ARG A 26 -21.27 -20.24 9.61
C ARG A 26 -21.29 -19.01 8.70
N ILE A 27 -20.19 -18.72 8.01
CA ILE A 27 -20.11 -17.58 7.10
C ILE A 27 -20.77 -17.90 5.76
N LEU A 28 -20.51 -19.09 5.21
CA LEU A 28 -20.96 -19.50 3.87
C LEU A 28 -22.39 -20.06 3.86
N GLY A 29 -22.80 -20.76 4.92
CA GLY A 29 -24.06 -21.52 4.93
C GLY A 29 -25.32 -20.66 4.94
N ASP A 30 -25.24 -19.40 5.36
CA ASP A 30 -26.41 -18.52 5.50
C ASP A 30 -26.13 -17.10 4.96
N GLY A 31 -25.16 -17.01 4.03
CA GLY A 31 -24.71 -15.74 3.47
C GLY A 31 -25.84 -14.97 2.79
N GLU A 32 -26.64 -15.64 1.97
CA GLU A 32 -27.73 -15.02 1.22
C GLU A 32 -28.86 -14.51 2.12
N ASN A 33 -29.29 -15.30 3.12
CA ASN A 33 -30.34 -14.87 4.05
C ASN A 33 -29.85 -13.73 4.95
N ARG A 34 -28.57 -13.73 5.34
CA ARG A 34 -27.96 -12.62 6.09
C ARG A 34 -27.87 -11.36 5.26
N ILE A 35 -27.48 -11.45 3.98
CA ILE A 35 -27.46 -10.31 3.06
C ILE A 35 -28.89 -9.78 2.87
N LYS A 36 -29.87 -10.65 2.61
CA LYS A 36 -31.27 -10.26 2.52
C LYS A 36 -31.77 -9.56 3.78
N LYS A 37 -31.41 -10.06 4.98
CA LYS A 37 -31.76 -9.44 6.27
C LYS A 37 -31.10 -8.07 6.49
N ILE A 38 -29.87 -7.88 6.01
CA ILE A 38 -29.14 -6.60 6.09
C ILE A 38 -29.72 -5.58 5.11
N LEU A 39 -30.14 -6.03 3.93
CA LEU A 39 -30.71 -5.19 2.89
C LEU A 39 -32.21 -4.95 3.09
N SER A 40 -32.93 -5.81 3.81
CA SER A 40 -34.33 -5.57 4.17
C SER A 40 -34.44 -4.54 5.28
N GLY A 41 -35.35 -3.58 5.11
CA GLY A 41 -35.73 -2.63 6.17
C GLY A 41 -36.36 -3.33 7.39
N PRO A 42 -36.54 -2.59 8.50
CA PRO A 42 -37.09 -3.14 9.76
C PRO A 42 -38.45 -3.81 9.60
N ASP A 43 -39.26 -3.37 8.63
CA ASP A 43 -40.59 -3.95 8.33
C ASP A 43 -40.57 -4.96 7.17
N GLY A 44 -39.40 -5.27 6.59
CA GLY A 44 -39.24 -6.25 5.50
C GLY A 44 -39.80 -5.82 4.14
N GLY A 45 -40.54 -4.72 4.06
CA GLY A 45 -41.14 -4.21 2.82
C GLY A 45 -40.21 -3.37 1.94
N GLU A 46 -39.10 -2.87 2.49
CA GLU A 46 -38.14 -2.04 1.77
C GLU A 46 -36.84 -2.81 1.50
N GLN A 47 -36.45 -2.93 0.23
CA GLN A 47 -35.15 -3.48 -0.15
C GLN A 47 -34.17 -2.32 -0.36
N ARG A 48 -33.25 -2.13 0.59
CA ARG A 48 -32.16 -1.16 0.48
C ARG A 48 -31.19 -1.65 -0.59
N LEU A 49 -30.85 -0.76 -1.52
CA LEU A 49 -29.76 -1.02 -2.45
C LEU A 49 -28.47 -1.19 -1.66
N PRO A 50 -27.60 -2.16 -2.01
CA PRO A 50 -26.29 -2.25 -1.40
C PRO A 50 -25.58 -0.90 -1.57
N PRO A 51 -24.79 -0.46 -0.57
CA PRO A 51 -24.02 0.75 -0.70
C PRO A 51 -23.21 0.66 -1.99
N MET A 52 -23.38 1.65 -2.88
CA MET A 52 -22.56 1.76 -4.07
C MET A 52 -21.10 1.76 -3.60
N MET A 53 -20.34 0.76 -4.00
CA MET A 53 -18.88 0.82 -3.90
C MET A 53 -18.41 1.90 -4.88
N GLU A 54 -18.41 3.13 -4.39
CA GLU A 54 -17.74 4.28 -4.97
C GLU A 54 -16.23 4.02 -4.86
N GLY A 55 -15.68 3.40 -5.90
CA GLY A 55 -14.31 2.86 -5.87
C GLY A 55 -13.96 1.88 -6.99
N GLY A 56 -14.93 1.51 -7.83
CA GLY A 56 -14.63 0.92 -9.14
C GLY A 56 -14.47 2.04 -10.16
N ASP A 57 -13.36 2.05 -10.91
CA ASP A 57 -13.18 2.94 -12.05
C ASP A 57 -14.18 2.54 -13.16
N TYR A 58 -15.42 2.99 -13.07
CA TYR A 58 -16.38 2.84 -14.16
C TYR A 58 -15.94 3.81 -15.26
N LYS A 59 -15.34 3.27 -16.31
CA LYS A 59 -15.31 3.93 -17.62
C LYS A 59 -16.74 4.37 -17.92
N SER A 60 -16.96 5.67 -17.86
CA SER A 60 -18.19 6.34 -18.25
C SER A 60 -18.54 5.96 -19.69
N PHE A 61 -19.43 4.99 -19.86
CA PHE A 61 -20.18 4.82 -21.09
C PHE A 61 -21.28 5.89 -21.10
N LEU A 62 -20.89 7.13 -21.31
CA LEU A 62 -21.77 8.14 -21.88
C LEU A 62 -21.93 7.79 -23.36
N SER A 63 -23.11 7.36 -23.79
CA SER A 63 -23.86 8.05 -24.84
C SER A 63 -25.19 7.34 -25.15
N ASN A 64 -26.16 8.18 -25.53
CA ASN A 64 -27.55 7.97 -25.97
C ASN A 64 -28.55 7.85 -24.81
N GLY A 65 -29.24 8.92 -24.40
CA GLY A 65 -29.77 10.02 -25.23
C GLY A 65 -31.13 9.60 -25.78
N GLY A 66 -32.14 9.57 -24.90
CA GLY A 66 -33.54 9.42 -25.23
C GLY A 66 -34.32 10.47 -24.45
N GLU A 67 -34.85 11.43 -25.18
CA GLU A 67 -35.75 12.49 -24.71
C GLU A 67 -37.02 11.88 -24.12
N ALA A 68 -37.50 12.43 -23.00
CA ALA A 68 -38.91 12.60 -22.72
C ALA A 68 -39.10 13.59 -21.55
N ASP A 69 -39.93 14.58 -21.83
CA ASP A 69 -40.51 15.57 -20.92
C ASP A 69 -41.16 14.94 -19.67
N ASP A 70 -41.07 15.59 -18.52
CA ASP A 70 -42.24 16.28 -17.96
C ASP A 70 -41.93 17.03 -16.64
N ALA A 71 -42.69 18.10 -16.45
CA ALA A 71 -42.57 19.08 -15.40
C ALA A 71 -42.91 18.57 -13.99
N SER A 72 -42.22 19.07 -12.95
CA SER A 72 -42.92 19.58 -11.77
C SER A 72 -42.01 20.38 -10.84
N GLU A 73 -42.53 21.54 -10.50
CA GLU A 73 -42.07 22.53 -9.54
C GLU A 73 -42.29 22.02 -8.11
N SER A 74 -41.24 21.95 -7.30
CA SER A 74 -41.36 21.80 -5.84
C SER A 74 -40.18 22.45 -5.15
N THR A 75 -40.47 23.64 -4.64
CA THR A 75 -39.62 24.49 -3.81
C THR A 75 -39.39 23.81 -2.46
N ALA A 76 -38.27 23.11 -2.30
CA ALA A 76 -37.75 22.71 -0.99
C ALA A 76 -36.31 23.19 -0.87
N SER A 77 -36.13 24.24 -0.07
CA SER A 77 -34.85 24.80 0.35
C SER A 77 -34.04 23.77 1.14
N THR A 78 -33.36 22.88 0.41
CA THR A 78 -32.33 22.00 0.95
C THR A 78 -31.05 22.80 1.00
N SER A 79 -30.57 23.07 2.21
CA SER A 79 -29.25 23.65 2.45
C SER A 79 -28.19 22.73 1.84
N THR A 80 -27.76 23.06 0.64
CA THR A 80 -26.62 22.45 -0.04
C THR A 80 -25.36 22.78 0.76
N TRP A 81 -25.04 21.95 1.75
CA TRP A 81 -23.66 21.84 2.21
C TRP A 81 -22.84 21.28 1.03
N SER A 82 -22.28 22.20 0.25
CA SER A 82 -21.21 21.94 -0.70
C SER A 82 -19.99 21.48 0.09
N SER A 83 -19.99 20.21 0.50
CA SER A 83 -18.78 19.47 0.80
C SER A 83 -18.12 19.17 -0.54
N ASN A 84 -17.46 20.16 -1.14
CA ASN A 84 -16.49 19.90 -2.19
C ASN A 84 -15.45 18.95 -1.57
N PRO A 85 -15.38 17.67 -1.97
CA PRO A 85 -14.32 16.81 -1.49
C PRO A 85 -12.99 17.45 -1.94
N PRO A 86 -11.99 17.58 -1.06
CA PRO A 86 -10.69 18.09 -1.46
C PRO A 86 -10.19 17.19 -2.60
N SER A 87 -10.01 17.80 -3.77
CA SER A 87 -9.66 17.12 -5.01
C SER A 87 -8.39 16.30 -4.84
N ALA A 88 -8.55 14.99 -4.60
CA ALA A 88 -7.45 14.02 -4.53
C ALA A 88 -6.68 13.89 -5.85
N THR A 89 -7.20 14.50 -6.93
CA THR A 89 -6.62 14.56 -8.27
C THR A 89 -5.20 15.15 -8.29
N GLY A 90 -4.85 16.03 -7.35
CA GLY A 90 -3.52 16.64 -7.28
C GLY A 90 -2.41 15.70 -6.79
N GLN A 91 -2.72 14.76 -5.89
CA GLN A 91 -1.69 13.86 -5.34
C GLN A 91 -1.25 12.81 -6.36
N CYS A 92 -2.15 12.28 -7.19
CA CYS A 92 -1.81 11.30 -8.22
C CYS A 92 -0.87 11.85 -9.30
N GLN A 93 -0.92 13.14 -9.63
CA GLN A 93 -0.04 13.75 -10.63
C GLN A 93 1.40 13.97 -10.13
N LEU A 94 1.60 14.21 -8.83
CA LEU A 94 2.95 14.35 -8.26
C LEU A 94 3.69 13.01 -8.23
N PHE A 95 3.01 11.93 -7.87
CA PHE A 95 3.61 10.60 -7.82
C PHE A 95 4.06 10.10 -9.20
N SER A 96 3.30 10.37 -10.26
CA SER A 96 3.71 9.99 -11.62
C SER A 96 4.96 10.74 -12.08
N LYS A 97 5.06 12.03 -11.76
CA LYS A 97 6.21 12.88 -12.10
C LYS A 97 7.47 12.47 -11.32
N ILE A 98 7.33 12.11 -10.04
CA ILE A 98 8.44 11.60 -9.22
C ILE A 98 8.97 10.27 -9.78
N ARG A 99 8.08 9.38 -10.25
CA ARG A 99 8.47 8.09 -10.83
C ARG A 99 9.27 8.25 -12.12
N GLN A 100 9.00 9.29 -12.91
CA GLN A 100 9.79 9.60 -14.10
C GLN A 100 11.21 10.07 -13.77
N MET A 101 11.46 10.63 -12.58
CA MET A 101 12.80 11.07 -12.16
C MET A 101 13.70 9.93 -11.67
N ASP A 102 13.16 8.73 -11.44
CA ASP A 102 13.94 7.60 -10.91
C ASP A 102 14.97 7.07 -11.90
N ILE A 103 14.64 7.06 -13.19
CA ILE A 103 15.51 6.58 -14.25
C ILE A 103 16.74 7.49 -14.43
N PRO A 104 16.60 8.81 -14.67
CA PRO A 104 17.76 9.69 -14.83
C PRO A 104 18.59 9.77 -13.55
N LEU A 105 17.96 9.69 -12.37
CA LEU A 105 18.68 9.64 -11.11
C LEU A 105 19.53 8.37 -11.01
N SER A 106 18.98 7.20 -11.34
CA SER A 106 19.71 5.92 -11.31
C SER A 106 20.87 5.89 -12.31
N PHE A 107 20.69 6.54 -13.47
CA PHE A 107 21.75 6.69 -14.45
C PHE A 107 22.88 7.61 -13.94
N ALA A 108 22.54 8.82 -13.48
CA ALA A 108 23.50 9.75 -12.88
C ALA A 108 24.26 9.11 -11.71
N TYR A 109 23.56 8.26 -10.96
CA TYR A 109 24.13 7.49 -9.89
C TYR A 109 25.23 6.53 -10.34
N GLY A 110 24.99 5.75 -11.39
CA GLY A 110 26.00 4.85 -11.98
C GLY A 110 27.25 5.60 -12.47
N VAL A 111 27.07 6.78 -13.07
CA VAL A 111 28.17 7.66 -13.50
C VAL A 111 28.99 8.12 -12.28
N LEU A 112 28.33 8.62 -11.23
CA LEU A 112 28.98 9.10 -10.02
C LEU A 112 29.76 7.99 -9.31
N ILE A 113 29.19 6.78 -9.20
CA ILE A 113 29.91 5.62 -8.66
C ILE A 113 31.20 5.38 -9.46
N ARG A 114 31.13 5.37 -10.79
CA ARG A 114 32.31 5.14 -11.62
C ARG A 114 33.39 6.18 -11.36
N LEU A 115 33.01 7.45 -11.26
CA LEU A 115 33.93 8.54 -10.92
C LEU A 115 34.53 8.37 -9.51
N PHE A 116 33.72 7.93 -8.54
CA PHE A 116 34.17 7.70 -7.17
C PHE A 116 35.15 6.52 -7.08
N MET A 117 34.88 5.44 -7.83
CA MET A 117 35.72 4.25 -7.90
C MET A 117 37.10 4.53 -8.50
N LEU A 118 37.22 5.48 -9.44
CA LEU A 118 38.51 5.94 -9.95
C LEU A 118 39.37 6.59 -8.85
N ARG A 119 38.73 7.18 -7.83
CA ARG A 119 39.39 7.89 -6.73
C ARG A 119 39.65 6.98 -5.52
N TRP A 120 38.75 6.03 -5.24
CA TRP A 120 38.78 5.16 -4.06
C TRP A 120 38.80 3.68 -4.42
N ASN A 121 40.01 3.17 -4.66
CA ASN A 121 40.23 1.79 -5.12
C ASN A 121 39.82 0.71 -4.09
N THR A 122 39.73 1.05 -2.80
CA THR A 122 39.34 0.12 -1.72
C THR A 122 37.83 0.09 -1.46
N LEU A 123 37.11 1.18 -1.78
CA LEU A 123 35.64 1.24 -1.65
C LEU A 123 34.93 0.62 -2.87
N ASN A 124 35.68 0.27 -3.91
CA ASN A 124 35.20 -0.38 -5.14
C ASN A 124 34.30 -1.60 -4.85
N VAL A 125 34.65 -2.40 -3.85
CA VAL A 125 33.88 -3.59 -3.51
C VAL A 125 32.69 -3.27 -2.62
N PHE A 126 32.75 -2.27 -1.74
CA PHE A 126 31.69 -2.06 -0.74
C PHE A 126 30.61 -1.09 -1.22
N LEU A 127 31.00 -0.06 -1.97
CA LEU A 127 30.11 1.03 -2.39
C LEU A 127 28.90 0.51 -3.19
N PRO A 128 29.06 -0.36 -4.22
CA PRO A 128 27.92 -0.82 -5.01
C PRO A 128 26.91 -1.59 -4.17
N TRP A 129 27.37 -2.42 -3.22
CA TRP A 129 26.50 -3.19 -2.34
C TRP A 129 25.78 -2.30 -1.34
N PHE A 130 26.49 -1.35 -0.74
CA PHE A 130 25.87 -0.36 0.13
C PHE A 130 24.79 0.41 -0.61
N LEU A 131 25.03 0.77 -1.86
CA LEU A 131 24.10 1.56 -2.66
C LEU A 131 22.94 0.78 -3.22
N LEU A 132 23.14 -0.51 -3.50
CA LEU A 132 22.04 -1.40 -3.84
C LEU A 132 21.11 -1.61 -2.64
N PHE A 133 21.68 -1.83 -1.45
CA PHE A 133 20.89 -2.03 -0.25
C PHE A 133 20.18 -0.76 0.22
N PHE A 134 20.92 0.34 0.29
CA PHE A 134 20.39 1.59 0.80
C PHE A 134 19.68 2.38 -0.27
N GLY A 135 20.18 2.51 -1.50
CA GLY A 135 19.61 3.40 -2.53
C GLY A 135 18.14 3.14 -2.85
N ALA A 136 17.75 1.88 -3.02
CA ALA A 136 16.35 1.52 -3.28
C ALA A 136 15.41 1.83 -2.09
N ARG A 137 15.96 1.79 -0.86
CA ARG A 137 15.23 2.04 0.38
C ARG A 137 15.40 3.46 0.89
N PHE A 138 16.36 4.22 0.36
CA PHE A 138 16.86 5.44 0.97
C PHE A 138 15.77 6.50 0.98
N ARG A 139 15.01 6.61 -0.12
CA ARG A 139 13.90 7.57 -0.18
C ARG A 139 12.80 7.26 0.81
N LEU A 140 12.39 5.99 0.92
CA LEU A 140 11.43 5.55 1.95
C LEU A 140 11.98 5.83 3.34
N PHE A 141 13.24 5.48 3.58
CA PHE A 141 13.89 5.69 4.87
C PHE A 141 14.02 7.17 5.25
N VAL A 142 14.28 8.05 4.27
CA VAL A 142 14.39 9.50 4.49
C VAL A 142 13.02 10.12 4.72
N GLN A 143 12.01 9.78 3.92
CA GLN A 143 10.65 10.29 4.10
C GLN A 143 10.05 9.79 5.42
N ASP A 144 10.02 8.48 5.63
CA ASP A 144 9.46 7.88 6.84
C ASP A 144 10.30 8.19 8.07
N GLY A 145 11.62 8.25 7.93
CA GLY A 145 12.53 8.66 9.00
C GLY A 145 12.30 10.09 9.45
N ALA A 146 12.06 11.02 8.53
CA ALA A 146 11.77 12.42 8.88
C ALA A 146 10.44 12.54 9.65
N HIS A 147 9.41 11.80 9.24
CA HIS A 147 8.14 11.74 9.97
C HIS A 147 8.30 11.06 11.34
N PHE A 148 9.02 9.95 11.39
CA PHE A 148 9.32 9.23 12.63
C PHE A 148 10.06 10.10 13.64
N VAL A 149 11.09 10.84 13.21
CA VAL A 149 11.85 11.75 14.08
C VAL A 149 10.96 12.87 14.62
N LYS A 150 10.03 13.40 13.81
CA LYS A 150 9.04 14.39 14.28
C LYS A 150 8.09 13.78 15.31
N ASP A 151 7.60 12.57 15.07
CA ASP A 151 6.70 11.86 15.99
C ASP A 151 7.40 11.56 17.32
N VAL A 152 8.66 11.08 17.27
CA VAL A 152 9.48 10.83 18.47
C VAL A 152 9.70 12.12 19.25
N ARG A 153 10.09 13.21 18.56
CA ARG A 153 10.32 14.50 19.22
C ARG A 153 9.06 14.99 19.92
N THR A 154 7.90 14.86 19.27
CA THR A 154 6.61 15.30 19.82
C THR A 154 6.21 14.45 21.02
N ALA A 155 6.35 13.13 20.93
CA ALA A 155 6.09 12.20 22.04
C ALA A 155 6.99 12.47 23.25
N LEU A 156 8.29 12.73 23.01
CA LEU A 156 9.25 13.02 24.06
C LEU A 156 8.94 14.35 24.77
N HIS A 157 8.50 15.36 24.01
CA HIS A 157 8.15 16.67 24.56
C HIS A 157 6.86 16.65 25.38
N LEU A 158 5.90 15.79 25.01
CA LEU A 158 4.63 15.62 25.73
C LEU A 158 4.76 14.69 26.95
N LYS A 159 5.91 14.00 27.13
CA LYS A 159 6.12 12.96 28.15
C LYS A 159 5.02 11.89 28.16
N ASP A 160 4.40 11.64 27.01
CA ASP A 160 3.29 10.71 26.90
C ASP A 160 3.80 9.31 26.56
N LEU A 161 3.77 8.43 27.56
CA LEU A 161 4.17 7.02 27.42
C LEU A 161 3.28 6.26 26.43
N THR A 162 2.03 6.68 26.25
CA THR A 162 1.11 6.03 25.30
C THR A 162 1.50 6.32 23.85
N ALA A 163 1.97 7.54 23.57
CA ALA A 163 2.51 7.92 22.27
C ALA A 163 3.75 7.09 21.90
N VAL A 164 4.65 6.86 22.86
CA VAL A 164 5.84 6.01 22.68
C VAL A 164 5.44 4.57 22.33
N GLN A 165 4.43 4.03 23.01
CA GLN A 165 3.95 2.67 22.76
C GLN A 165 3.31 2.52 21.37
N GLY A 166 2.56 3.55 20.91
CA GLY A 166 2.05 3.63 19.55
C GLY A 166 3.17 3.67 18.50
N LEU A 167 4.22 4.41 18.78
CA LEU A 167 5.39 4.56 17.92
C LEU A 167 6.17 3.24 17.78
N MET A 168 6.31 2.50 18.88
CA MET A 168 6.88 1.16 18.91
C MET A 168 6.03 0.13 18.16
N LYS A 169 4.71 0.28 18.19
CA LYS A 169 3.80 -0.58 17.42
C LYS A 169 3.93 -0.29 15.94
N ARG A 170 4.01 1.00 15.56
CA ARG A 170 4.17 1.46 14.17
C ARG A 170 5.50 1.00 13.56
N SER A 171 6.60 1.03 14.32
CA SER A 171 7.89 0.51 13.85
C SER A 171 7.87 -1.01 13.65
N ARG A 172 7.17 -1.77 14.50
CA ARG A 172 6.92 -3.21 14.28
C ARG A 172 6.10 -3.47 13.03
N THR A 173 5.04 -2.69 12.78
CA THR A 173 4.24 -2.83 11.56
C THR A 173 5.06 -2.53 10.31
N PHE A 174 5.97 -1.55 10.38
CA PHE A 174 6.89 -1.23 9.28
C PHE A 174 7.84 -2.40 8.98
N LEU A 175 8.38 -3.03 10.03
CA LEU A 175 9.19 -4.25 9.93
C LEU A 175 8.40 -5.43 9.34
N PHE A 176 7.12 -5.57 9.67
CA PHE A 176 6.24 -6.62 9.13
C PHE A 176 5.81 -6.35 7.68
N TYR A 177 5.59 -5.09 7.31
CA TYR A 177 5.35 -4.68 5.92
C TYR A 177 6.54 -5.05 5.04
N PHE A 178 7.73 -5.08 5.64
CA PHE A 178 8.95 -5.53 5.01
C PHE A 178 8.95 -7.04 4.66
N GLU A 179 8.12 -7.83 5.35
CA GLU A 179 8.11 -9.30 5.28
C GLU A 179 7.01 -9.87 4.36
N GLN A 180 6.15 -9.03 3.79
CA GLN A 180 5.03 -9.51 2.97
C GLN A 180 5.52 -9.96 1.57
N LYS A 181 5.38 -11.27 1.29
CA LYS A 181 5.95 -11.97 0.12
C LYS A 181 5.59 -11.38 -1.25
N ASP A 182 4.40 -10.83 -1.43
CA ASP A 182 4.01 -10.23 -2.72
C ASP A 182 4.75 -8.92 -3.00
N SER A 183 5.15 -8.20 -1.95
CA SER A 183 6.03 -7.03 -2.07
C SER A 183 7.45 -7.41 -2.43
N VAL A 184 7.89 -8.64 -2.13
CA VAL A 184 9.27 -9.09 -2.40
C VAL A 184 9.50 -9.26 -3.90
N LEU A 185 8.55 -9.81 -4.66
CA LEU A 185 8.71 -9.99 -6.11
C LEU A 185 8.67 -8.65 -6.85
N THR A 186 7.73 -7.76 -6.50
CA THR A 186 7.69 -6.41 -7.06
C THR A 186 8.95 -5.63 -6.70
N PHE A 187 9.44 -5.78 -5.47
CA PHE A 187 10.72 -5.21 -5.05
C PHE A 187 11.89 -5.79 -5.84
N LEU A 188 11.95 -7.11 -6.01
CA LEU A 188 13.03 -7.77 -6.74
C LEU A 188 13.05 -7.31 -8.20
N HIS A 189 11.89 -7.18 -8.82
CA HIS A 189 11.78 -6.67 -10.19
C HIS A 189 12.23 -5.21 -10.29
N ASP A 190 11.76 -4.32 -9.40
CA ASP A 190 12.15 -2.91 -9.39
C ASP A 190 13.63 -2.72 -9.02
N PHE A 191 14.15 -3.58 -8.16
CA PHE A 191 15.57 -3.62 -7.81
C PHE A 191 16.42 -4.07 -8.99
N THR A 192 16.03 -5.15 -9.66
CA THR A 192 16.77 -5.71 -10.80
C THR A 192 16.78 -4.73 -11.96
N SER A 193 15.67 -4.06 -12.25
CA SER A 193 15.61 -3.05 -13.32
C SER A 193 16.53 -1.86 -13.02
N ARG A 194 16.51 -1.34 -11.79
CA ARG A 194 17.42 -0.25 -11.36
C ARG A 194 18.89 -0.67 -11.40
N LEU A 195 19.19 -1.90 -10.95
CA LEU A 195 20.53 -2.47 -11.00
C LEU A 195 21.05 -2.55 -12.44
N VAL A 196 20.25 -3.07 -13.37
CA VAL A 196 20.63 -3.18 -14.78
C VAL A 196 20.91 -1.81 -15.39
N ILE A 197 20.07 -0.80 -15.13
CA ILE A 197 20.28 0.57 -15.61
C ILE A 197 21.58 1.15 -15.05
N MET A 198 21.83 0.96 -13.75
CA MET A 198 23.05 1.45 -13.10
C MET A 198 24.30 0.78 -13.67
N VAL A 199 24.28 -0.54 -13.88
CA VAL A 199 25.39 -1.30 -14.48
C VAL A 199 25.62 -0.86 -15.92
N ALA A 200 24.56 -0.65 -16.71
CA ALA A 200 24.67 -0.15 -18.08
C ALA A 200 25.32 1.25 -18.10
N ALA A 201 24.87 2.17 -17.24
CA ALA A 201 25.46 3.51 -17.12
C ALA A 201 26.95 3.45 -16.73
N PHE A 202 27.30 2.55 -15.81
CA PHE A 202 28.67 2.32 -15.39
C PHE A 202 29.55 1.83 -16.54
N LEU A 203 29.09 0.83 -17.29
CA LEU A 203 29.82 0.26 -18.43
C LEU A 203 30.00 1.29 -19.55
N VAL A 204 28.97 2.08 -19.87
CA VAL A 204 29.06 3.16 -20.85
C VAL A 204 30.10 4.20 -20.41
N THR A 205 30.03 4.65 -19.16
CA THR A 205 31.00 5.62 -18.61
C THR A 205 32.42 5.04 -18.64
N HIS A 206 32.56 3.76 -18.28
CA HIS A 206 33.85 3.08 -18.33
C HIS A 206 34.42 3.02 -19.75
N PHE A 207 33.59 2.66 -20.73
CA PHE A 207 33.99 2.59 -22.13
C PHE A 207 34.44 3.95 -22.65
N ILE A 208 33.69 5.02 -22.34
CA ILE A 208 34.06 6.39 -22.69
C ILE A 208 35.42 6.75 -22.09
N LEU A 209 35.66 6.44 -20.82
CA LEU A 209 36.95 6.71 -20.17
C LEU A 209 38.11 5.93 -20.80
N VAL A 210 37.92 4.63 -21.09
CA VAL A 210 38.95 3.82 -21.74
C VAL A 210 39.27 4.37 -23.13
N PHE A 211 38.25 4.76 -23.90
CA PHE A 211 38.43 5.34 -25.21
C PHE A 211 39.17 6.68 -25.18
N MET A 212 38.84 7.56 -24.22
CA MET A 212 39.42 8.90 -24.12
C MET A 212 40.84 8.94 -23.54
N TYR A 213 41.19 8.00 -22.66
CA TYR A 213 42.49 7.97 -21.96
C TYR A 213 43.42 6.84 -22.45
N GLY A 214 42.91 5.91 -23.25
CA GLY A 214 43.67 4.78 -23.79
C GLY A 214 44.36 5.05 -25.13
N THR A 215 44.11 6.21 -25.74
CA THR A 215 44.84 6.76 -26.90
C THR A 215 45.86 7.79 -26.43
#